data_AF-W5TUC4-F1
#
_entry.id   AF-W5TUC4-F1
#
_cell.length_a   1.000
_cell.length_b   1.000
_cell.length_c   1.000
_cell.angle_alpha   90.00
_cell.angle_beta   90.00
_cell.angle_gamma   90.00
#
_symmetry.space_group_name_H-M   'P 1'
#
loop_
_entity.id
_entity.type
_entity.pdbx_description
1 polymer ?
#
loop_
_entity_poly.entity_id
_entity_poly.type
_entity_poly.pdbx_seq_one_letter_code
_entity_poly.pdbx_strand_id
1 'polypeptide(L)'
;MSEIRTTICQGCGRTFHDDLPERARCGECPPRKCEKCGQMDAPGASCSCWISLEGMALADVKAMFARDGGFELAHDIEARP
;
A
#
# COMPACT_ATOMS: atom_id res chain seq x y z
N MET A 1 -5.36 -23.56 -12.51
CA MET A 1 -3.90 -23.42 -12.71
C MET A 1 -3.56 -21.99 -12.32
N SER A 2 -3.05 -21.75 -11.11
CA SER A 2 -2.63 -20.41 -10.69
C SER A 2 -1.35 -20.06 -11.42
N GLU A 3 -1.37 -19.03 -12.25
CA GLU A 3 -0.18 -18.50 -12.91
C GLU A 3 0.70 -17.83 -11.87
N ILE A 4 1.82 -18.47 -11.52
CA ILE A 4 2.81 -17.91 -10.61
C ILE A 4 3.49 -16.75 -11.34
N ARG A 5 3.17 -15.52 -10.95
CA ARG A 5 3.82 -14.32 -11.48
C ARG A 5 5.05 -13.98 -10.64
N THR A 6 6.13 -13.64 -11.33
CA THR A 6 7.38 -13.22 -10.69
C THR A 6 7.46 -11.71 -10.74
N THR A 7 7.58 -11.06 -9.58
CA THR A 7 7.60 -9.60 -9.43
C THR A 7 8.91 -9.16 -8.78
N ILE A 8 9.39 -7.95 -9.09
CA ILE A 8 10.61 -7.37 -8.50
C ILE A 8 10.22 -6.50 -7.30
N CYS A 9 10.80 -6.71 -6.10
CA CYS A 9 10.57 -5.84 -4.92
C CYS A 9 11.11 -4.45 -5.26
N GLN A 10 10.25 -3.43 -5.28
CA GLN A 10 10.67 -2.05 -5.46
C GLN A 10 11.48 -1.52 -4.26
N GLY A 11 11.44 -2.23 -3.12
CA GLY A 11 12.19 -1.88 -1.91
C GLY A 11 13.60 -2.47 -1.81
N CYS A 12 13.88 -3.65 -2.38
CA CYS A 12 15.19 -4.32 -2.24
C CYS A 12 15.76 -4.88 -3.54
N GLY A 13 15.00 -4.82 -4.65
CA GLY A 13 15.43 -5.30 -5.97
C GLY A 13 15.39 -6.81 -6.17
N ARG A 14 15.02 -7.60 -5.17
CA ARG A 14 14.89 -9.06 -5.32
C ARG A 14 13.66 -9.43 -6.12
N THR A 15 13.79 -10.43 -6.98
CA THR A 15 12.66 -11.13 -7.59
C THR A 15 12.02 -12.07 -6.58
N PHE A 16 10.70 -12.05 -6.49
CA PHE A 16 9.93 -12.93 -5.63
C PHE A 16 8.64 -13.37 -6.32
N HIS A 17 8.12 -14.52 -5.93
CA HIS A 17 6.83 -15.00 -6.38
C HIS A 17 5.74 -14.36 -5.53
N ASP A 18 4.74 -13.78 -6.20
CA ASP A 18 3.61 -13.18 -5.52
C ASP A 18 2.31 -13.61 -6.20
N ASP A 19 1.38 -14.06 -5.38
CA ASP A 19 0.00 -14.34 -5.79
C ASP A 19 -0.81 -13.04 -5.91
N LEU A 20 -0.28 -11.93 -5.37
CA LEU A 20 -0.90 -10.61 -5.43
C LEU A 20 -0.20 -9.73 -6.48
N PRO A 21 -0.91 -9.27 -7.53
CA PRO A 21 -0.31 -8.49 -8.61
C PRO A 21 0.20 -7.10 -8.19
N GLU A 22 -0.21 -6.58 -7.03
CA GLU A 22 0.02 -5.19 -6.62
C GLU A 22 1.03 -5.00 -5.48
N ARG A 23 1.71 -6.06 -5.03
CA ARG A 23 2.64 -5.91 -3.89
C ARG A 23 3.92 -5.21 -4.33
N ALA A 24 4.07 -3.95 -3.91
CA ALA A 24 5.26 -3.15 -4.21
C ALA A 24 6.54 -3.62 -3.49
N ARG A 25 6.41 -4.36 -2.36
CA ARG A 25 7.56 -4.86 -1.56
C ARG A 25 7.36 -6.32 -1.16
N CYS A 26 8.46 -7.08 -1.11
CA CYS A 26 8.46 -8.43 -0.55
C CYS A 26 8.63 -8.42 0.97
N GLY A 27 8.29 -9.56 1.61
CA GLY A 27 8.38 -9.74 3.06
C GLY A 27 9.81 -9.74 3.63
N GLU A 28 10.83 -9.77 2.78
CA GLU A 28 12.24 -9.79 3.18
C GLU A 28 12.96 -8.45 2.97
N CYS A 29 12.26 -7.41 2.51
CA CYS A 29 12.90 -6.11 2.26
C CYS A 29 13.36 -5.52 3.64
N PRO A 30 14.60 -5.01 3.76
CA PRO A 30 15.20 -4.64 5.05
C PRO A 30 14.44 -3.51 5.76
N PRO A 31 14.62 -3.36 7.09
CA PRO A 31 14.12 -2.21 7.84
C PRO A 31 14.56 -0.90 7.20
N ARG A 32 13.64 0.04 7.07
CA ARG A 32 13.94 1.39 6.57
C ARG A 32 13.31 2.43 7.47
N LYS A 33 13.89 3.61 7.48
CA LYS A 33 13.29 4.76 8.15
C LYS A 33 12.11 5.26 7.32
N CYS A 34 10.94 5.37 7.93
CA CYS A 34 9.77 5.96 7.28
C CYS A 34 10.00 7.46 7.06
N GLU A 35 9.75 7.92 5.83
CA GLU A 35 9.92 9.33 5.45
C GLU A 35 8.88 10.26 6.10
N LYS A 36 7.72 9.73 6.51
CA LYS A 36 6.67 10.51 7.19
C LYS A 36 6.85 10.56 8.71
N CYS A 37 6.91 9.41 9.39
CA CYS A 37 6.94 9.38 10.86
C CYS A 37 8.35 9.30 11.45
N GLY A 38 9.37 9.05 10.63
CA GLY A 38 10.78 8.95 11.05
C GLY A 38 11.12 7.68 11.84
N GLN A 39 10.18 6.76 12.07
CA GLN A 39 10.41 5.50 12.76
C GLN A 39 11.00 4.44 11.81
N MET A 40 11.65 3.41 12.35
CA MET A 40 12.14 2.28 11.55
C MET A 40 11.02 1.25 11.36
N ASP A 41 10.76 0.88 10.11
CA ASP A 41 9.82 -0.18 9.76
C ASP A 41 10.41 -1.55 10.09
N ALA A 42 9.57 -2.50 10.52
CA ALA A 42 9.97 -3.90 10.60
C ALA A 42 10.18 -4.48 9.18
N PRO A 43 11.09 -5.48 9.01
CA PRO A 43 11.29 -6.13 7.71
C PRO A 43 9.96 -6.67 7.18
N GLY A 44 9.63 -6.37 5.93
CA GLY A 44 8.43 -6.88 5.28
C GLY A 44 7.08 -6.35 5.82
N ALA A 45 7.07 -5.47 6.83
CA ALA A 45 5.85 -4.91 7.39
C ALA A 45 5.50 -3.55 6.79
N SER A 46 4.22 -3.19 6.87
CA SER A 46 3.79 -1.79 6.71
C SER A 46 4.34 -0.95 7.86
N CYS A 47 4.53 0.35 7.59
CA CYS A 47 4.99 1.27 8.63
C CYS A 47 3.96 1.36 9.75
N SER A 48 4.42 1.52 11.00
CA SER A 48 3.54 1.68 12.17
C SER A 48 2.63 2.91 12.13
N CYS A 49 2.94 3.90 11.28
CA CYS A 49 2.06 5.04 11.05
C CYS A 49 0.94 4.76 10.03
N TRP A 50 0.94 3.59 9.39
CA TRP A 50 -0.18 3.15 8.55
C TRP A 50 -1.28 2.57 9.44
N ILE A 51 -2.52 2.88 9.07
CA ILE A 51 -3.72 2.33 9.68
C ILE A 51 -4.29 1.28 8.72
N SER A 52 -4.57 0.08 9.24
CA SER A 52 -5.33 -0.92 8.48
C SER A 52 -6.80 -0.50 8.43
N LEU A 53 -7.42 -0.60 7.25
CA LEU A 53 -8.86 -0.38 7.06
C LEU A 53 -9.65 -1.70 7.05
N GLU A 54 -8.96 -2.83 7.14
CA GLU A 54 -9.57 -4.15 7.11
C GLU A 54 -10.50 -4.36 8.32
N GLY A 55 -11.73 -4.80 8.05
CA GLY A 55 -12.74 -5.02 9.10
C GLY A 55 -13.43 -3.76 9.62
N MET A 56 -13.08 -2.56 9.15
CA MET A 56 -13.75 -1.32 9.55
C MET A 56 -15.10 -1.16 8.86
N ALA A 57 -16.06 -0.56 9.55
CA ALA A 57 -17.33 -0.18 8.92
C ALA A 57 -17.08 0.92 7.89
N LEU A 58 -17.80 0.88 6.78
CA LEU A 58 -17.66 1.87 5.71
C LEU A 58 -17.88 3.32 6.21
N ALA A 59 -18.75 3.51 7.20
CA ALA A 59 -18.99 4.81 7.81
C ALA A 59 -17.75 5.36 8.54
N ASP A 60 -17.00 4.50 9.24
CA ASP A 60 -15.78 4.87 9.95
C ASP A 60 -14.64 5.21 8.98
N VAL A 61 -14.53 4.43 7.90
CA VAL A 61 -13.59 4.74 6.81
C VAL A 61 -13.89 6.12 6.23
N LYS A 62 -15.15 6.42 5.91
CA LYS A 62 -15.58 7.75 5.44
C LYS A 62 -15.27 8.86 6.44
N ALA A 63 -15.51 8.63 7.73
CA ALA A 63 -15.24 9.62 8.77
C ALA A 63 -13.74 9.97 8.85
N MET A 64 -12.84 9.00 8.66
CA MET A 64 -11.40 9.26 8.63
C MET A 64 -10.99 10.18 7.47
N PHE A 65 -11.51 9.95 6.27
CA PHE A 65 -11.21 10.81 5.12
C PHE A 65 -11.91 12.17 5.20
N ALA A 66 -13.07 12.27 5.85
CA ALA A 66 -13.73 13.55 6.09
C ALA A 66 -12.94 14.47 7.03
N ARG A 67 -12.14 13.90 7.95
CA ARG A 67 -11.36 14.65 8.94
C ARG A 67 -10.15 15.38 8.35
N ASP A 68 -9.53 14.82 7.30
CA ASP A 68 -8.38 15.44 6.61
C ASP A 68 -8.79 16.53 5.60
N GLY A 69 -10.09 16.70 5.34
CA GLY A 69 -10.64 17.87 4.63
C GLY A 69 -10.30 17.99 3.14
N GLY A 70 -9.59 17.04 2.54
CA GLY A 70 -9.16 17.14 1.15
C GLY A 70 -9.05 15.77 0.47
N PHE A 71 -10.15 15.28 -0.09
CA PHE A 71 -10.08 14.31 -1.17
C PHE A 71 -10.78 14.90 -2.38
N GLU A 72 -10.01 15.62 -3.21
CA GLU A 72 -10.43 15.96 -4.56
C GLU A 72 -10.31 14.69 -5.40
N LEU A 73 -11.44 14.07 -5.74
CA LEU A 73 -11.49 13.11 -6.83
C LEU A 73 -11.10 13.87 -8.09
N ALA A 74 -9.86 13.73 -8.55
CA ALA A 74 -9.49 14.06 -9.91
C ALA A 74 -10.42 13.26 -10.82
N HIS A 75 -11.41 13.93 -11.39
CA HIS A 75 -12.31 13.36 -12.39
C HIS A 75 -11.54 13.23 -13.71
N ASP A 76 -10.56 12.33 -13.75
CA ASP A 76 -10.06 11.80 -15.02
C ASP A 76 -11.02 10.70 -15.49
N ILE A 77 -12.30 11.06 -15.64
CA ILE A 77 -13.19 10.30 -16.50
C ILE A 77 -12.82 10.74 -17.91
N GLU A 78 -11.83 10.06 -18.50
CA GLU A 78 -11.61 10.16 -19.94
C GLU A 78 -12.91 9.73 -20.63
N ALA A 79 -13.68 10.72 -21.07
CA ALA A 79 -14.71 10.56 -22.06
C ALA A 79 -14.03 10.08 -23.34
N ARG A 80 -13.87 8.76 -23.48
CA ARG A 80 -13.51 8.16 -24.75
C ARG A 80 -14.70 8.34 -25.70
N PRO A 81 -14.49 8.91 -26.92
CA PRO A 81 -15.53 9.02 -27.93
C PRO A 81 -16.00 7.66 -28.43
#